data_AF-T1C397-F1
#
_entry.id   AF-T1C397-F1
#
_cell.length_a   1.000
_cell.length_b   1.000
_cell.length_c   1.000
_cell.angle_alpha   90.00
_cell.angle_beta   90.00
_cell.angle_gamma   90.00
#
_symmetry.space_group_name_H-M   'P 1'
#
loop_
_entity.id
_entity.type
_entity.pdbx_description
1 polymer ?
#
loop_
_entity_poly.entity_id
_entity_poly.type
_entity_poly.pdbx_seq_one_letter_code
_entity_poly.pdbx_strand_id
1 'polypeptide(L)'
;QVSLLLNGAHAALAGLPWVRDVPEGADKLPAFADFFPRGEPLCGRLAPPKLDALFGAAAPEVQSAALLKLGALGVLGIGSSDPNRFHPGIGTLFLKLIAEAASVALGRYV
;
A
#
# COMPACT_ATOMS: atom_id res chain seq x y z
N GLN A 1 -8.67 -7.02 2.43
CA GLN A 1 -7.24 -7.37 2.47
C GLN A 1 -6.40 -6.17 2.89
N VAL A 2 -5.35 -6.36 3.70
CA VAL A 2 -4.32 -5.33 3.98
C VAL A 2 -2.98 -5.87 3.50
N SER A 3 -2.13 -5.02 2.93
CA SER A 3 -0.76 -5.36 2.59
C SER A 3 0.21 -4.19 2.76
N LEU A 4 1.44 -4.51 3.13
CA LEU A 4 2.57 -3.60 3.23
C LEU A 4 3.67 -4.03 2.26
N LEU A 5 4.11 -3.08 1.43
CA LEU A 5 5.33 -3.20 0.63
C LEU A 5 6.37 -2.33 1.29
N LEU A 6 7.42 -2.92 1.86
CA LEU A 6 8.47 -2.21 2.57
C LEU A 6 9.75 -2.14 1.74
N ASN A 7 10.46 -1.01 1.83
CA ASN A 7 11.72 -0.79 1.15
C ASN A 7 12.85 -1.46 1.93
N GLY A 8 13.66 -2.31 1.28
CA GLY A 8 14.70 -3.10 1.96
C GLY A 8 14.16 -4.40 2.55
N ALA A 9 14.95 -5.04 3.42
CA ALA A 9 14.59 -6.30 4.07
C ALA A 9 14.59 -6.15 5.60
N HIS A 10 13.49 -6.51 6.24
CA HIS A 10 13.24 -6.19 7.64
C HIS A 10 12.98 -7.45 8.46
N ALA A 11 14.02 -7.99 9.09
CA ALA A 11 13.97 -9.27 9.81
C ALA A 11 12.84 -9.34 10.86
N ALA A 12 12.52 -8.22 11.53
CA ALA A 12 11.46 -8.15 12.53
C ALA A 12 10.05 -8.34 11.94
N LEU A 13 9.87 -8.11 10.64
CA LEU A 13 8.58 -8.16 9.93
C LEU A 13 8.53 -9.30 8.89
N ALA A 14 9.64 -10.02 8.72
CA ALA A 14 9.76 -11.11 7.77
C ALA A 14 8.79 -12.26 8.07
N GLY A 15 8.20 -12.84 7.01
CA GLY A 15 7.29 -13.98 7.11
C GLY A 15 5.84 -13.63 7.45
N LEU A 16 5.52 -12.36 7.72
CA LEU A 16 4.14 -11.93 7.88
C LEU A 16 3.40 -11.99 6.52
N PRO A 17 2.23 -12.63 6.43
CA PRO A 17 1.56 -12.90 5.15
C PRO A 17 1.05 -11.65 4.42
N TRP A 18 1.05 -10.51 5.10
CA TRP A 18 0.66 -9.20 4.56
C TRP A 18 1.85 -8.27 4.35
N VAL A 19 3.08 -8.67 4.66
CA VAL A 19 4.30 -7.88 4.42
C VAL A 19 5.08 -8.48 3.24
N ARG A 20 5.54 -7.61 2.34
CA ARG A 20 6.49 -7.95 1.28
C ARG A 20 7.63 -6.94 1.31
N ASP A 21 8.84 -7.46 1.35
CA ASP A 21 10.06 -6.69 1.20
C ASP A 21 10.32 -6.42 -0.28
N VAL A 22 10.70 -5.18 -0.59
CA VAL A 22 11.09 -4.71 -1.91
C VAL A 22 12.52 -4.18 -1.78
N PRO A 23 13.53 -5.03 -2.00
CA PRO A 23 14.93 -4.69 -1.71
C PRO A 23 15.41 -3.43 -2.42
N GLU A 24 14.94 -3.20 -3.65
CA GLU A 24 15.31 -2.03 -4.44
C GLU A 24 14.49 -0.78 -4.12
N GLY A 25 13.41 -0.91 -3.33
CA GLY A 25 12.43 0.13 -3.02
C GLY A 25 11.15 0.02 -3.86
N ALA A 26 10.00 0.17 -3.21
CA ALA A 26 8.68 0.15 -3.84
C ALA A 26 8.49 1.28 -4.86
N ASP A 27 9.23 2.39 -4.74
CA ASP A 27 9.28 3.50 -5.69
C ASP A 27 9.92 3.15 -7.03
N LYS A 28 10.74 2.09 -7.06
CA LYS A 28 11.35 1.58 -8.29
C LYS A 28 10.50 0.56 -9.03
N LEU A 29 9.41 0.08 -8.43
CA LEU A 29 8.52 -0.85 -9.10
C LEU A 29 7.73 -0.12 -10.19
N PRO A 30 7.70 -0.63 -11.44
CA PRO A 30 6.97 -0.01 -12.54
C PRO A 30 5.49 0.23 -12.23
N ALA A 31 4.89 -0.63 -11.41
CA ALA A 31 3.51 -0.51 -10.97
C ALA A 31 3.21 0.78 -10.19
N PHE A 32 4.20 1.43 -9.56
CA PHE A 32 4.00 2.61 -8.71
C PHE A 32 4.66 3.90 -9.25
N ALA A 33 5.16 3.88 -10.48
CA ALA A 33 5.87 5.03 -11.08
C ALA A 33 5.07 6.33 -11.06
N ASP A 34 3.74 6.26 -11.21
CA ASP A 34 2.82 7.39 -11.20
C ASP A 34 2.32 7.79 -9.79
N PHE A 35 2.56 6.94 -8.78
CA PHE A 35 2.03 7.10 -7.44
C PHE A 35 2.95 7.94 -6.54
N PHE A 36 4.23 7.58 -6.48
CA PHE A 36 5.19 8.24 -5.59
C PHE A 36 5.37 9.75 -5.83
N PRO A 37 5.36 10.25 -7.08
CA PRO A 37 5.44 11.69 -7.35
C PRO A 37 4.22 12.49 -6.88
N ARG A 38 3.04 11.86 -6.78
CA ARG A 38 1.80 12.55 -6.38
C ARG A 38 1.72 12.83 -4.89
N GLY A 39 2.26 11.94 -4.05
CA GLY A 39 2.24 12.06 -2.58
C GLY A 39 0.86 11.92 -1.92
N GLU A 40 -0.21 11.85 -2.70
CA GLU A 40 -1.59 11.73 -2.22
C GLU A 40 -2.08 10.27 -2.23
N PRO A 41 -2.96 9.86 -1.28
CA PRO A 41 -3.58 8.54 -1.32
C PRO A 41 -4.35 8.31 -2.63
N LEU A 42 -4.18 7.12 -3.24
CA LEU A 42 -5.00 6.72 -4.38
C LEU A 42 -6.16 5.85 -3.89
N CYS A 43 -7.38 6.23 -4.21
CA CYS A 43 -8.60 5.48 -3.87
C CYS A 43 -9.38 5.11 -5.13
N GLY A 44 -9.99 3.94 -5.14
CA GLY A 44 -10.78 3.46 -6.27
C GLY A 44 -10.37 2.08 -6.77
N ARG A 45 -10.71 1.80 -8.02
CA ARG A 45 -10.20 0.62 -8.73
C ARG A 45 -8.77 0.89 -9.18
N LEU A 46 -7.82 0.14 -8.62
CA LEU A 46 -6.42 0.21 -9.02
C LEU A 46 -6.19 -0.58 -10.32
N ALA A 47 -5.14 -0.21 -11.06
CA ALA A 47 -4.70 -0.96 -12.22
C ALA A 47 -4.22 -2.36 -11.80
N PRO A 48 -4.42 -3.41 -12.64
CA PRO A 48 -4.04 -4.79 -12.30
C PRO A 48 -2.59 -4.93 -11.79
N PRO A 49 -1.56 -4.31 -12.39
CA PRO A 49 -0.19 -4.44 -11.89
C PRO A 49 0.00 -3.94 -10.44
N LYS A 50 -0.76 -2.91 -10.02
CA LYS A 50 -0.75 -2.43 -8.63
C LYS A 50 -1.43 -3.43 -7.71
N LEU A 51 -2.56 -3.99 -8.12
CA LEU A 51 -3.27 -5.01 -7.35
C LEU A 51 -2.43 -6.27 -7.18
N ASP A 52 -1.77 -6.73 -8.24
CA ASP A 52 -0.92 -7.93 -8.20
C ASP A 52 0.27 -7.72 -7.27
N ALA A 53 0.95 -6.56 -7.36
CA ALA A 53 2.04 -6.23 -6.46
C ALA A 53 1.60 -6.15 -4.99
N LEU A 54 0.41 -5.60 -4.70
CA LEU A 54 -0.09 -5.40 -3.34
C LEU A 54 -0.74 -6.64 -2.75
N PHE A 55 -1.47 -7.43 -3.52
CA PHE A 55 -2.36 -8.46 -2.98
C PHE A 55 -2.04 -9.86 -3.50
N GLY A 56 -1.22 -9.99 -4.56
CA GLY A 56 -0.83 -11.28 -5.13
C GLY A 56 -2.04 -12.14 -5.45
N ALA A 57 -2.09 -13.36 -4.88
CA ALA A 57 -3.20 -14.29 -5.09
C ALA A 57 -4.59 -13.72 -4.70
N ALA A 58 -4.65 -12.74 -3.79
CA ALA A 58 -5.91 -12.10 -3.38
C ALA A 58 -6.33 -10.93 -4.30
N ALA A 59 -5.52 -10.55 -5.29
CA ALA A 59 -5.82 -9.46 -6.21
C ALA A 59 -7.19 -9.58 -6.92
N PRO A 60 -7.64 -10.77 -7.38
CA PRO A 60 -8.94 -10.93 -8.05
C PRO A 60 -10.14 -10.62 -7.15
N GLU A 61 -9.99 -10.70 -5.83
CA GLU A 61 -11.05 -10.45 -4.85
C GLU A 61 -11.18 -8.96 -4.49
N VAL A 62 -10.22 -8.12 -4.89
CA VAL A 62 -10.19 -6.69 -4.56
C VAL A 62 -10.88 -5.88 -5.65
N GLN A 63 -12.07 -5.38 -5.32
CA GLN A 63 -12.88 -4.54 -6.23
C GLN A 63 -12.67 -3.04 -6.03
N SER A 64 -12.27 -2.62 -4.83
CA SER A 64 -11.82 -1.25 -4.54
C SER A 64 -10.64 -1.27 -3.57
N ALA A 65 -9.75 -0.28 -3.66
CA ALA A 65 -8.61 -0.18 -2.75
C ALA A 65 -8.21 1.26 -2.44
N ALA A 66 -7.54 1.42 -1.31
CA ALA A 66 -6.78 2.61 -0.93
C ALA A 66 -5.28 2.28 -0.92
N LEU A 67 -4.48 3.16 -1.54
CA LEU A 67 -3.02 3.07 -1.59
C LEU A 67 -2.42 4.29 -0.90
N LEU A 68 -1.57 4.05 0.08
CA LEU A 68 -1.01 5.08 0.95
C LEU A 68 0.52 4.98 1.00
N LYS A 69 1.20 6.12 0.90
CA LYS A 69 2.65 6.19 1.02
C LYS A 69 3.04 6.25 2.51
N LEU A 70 4.00 5.44 2.92
CA LEU A 70 4.54 5.40 4.29
C LEU A 70 5.89 6.12 4.36
N GLY A 71 5.93 7.39 3.95
CA GLY A 71 7.19 8.14 3.87
C GLY A 71 8.23 7.45 2.98
N ALA A 72 9.42 7.18 3.54
CA ALA A 72 10.50 6.45 2.88
C ALA A 72 10.46 4.93 3.13
N LEU A 73 9.55 4.45 3.98
CA LEU A 73 9.47 3.05 4.37
C LEU A 73 8.81 2.17 3.30
N GLY A 74 7.93 2.74 2.48
CA GLY A 74 7.24 2.01 1.42
C GLY A 74 5.76 2.39 1.28
N VAL A 75 4.90 1.39 1.14
CA VAL A 75 3.49 1.55 0.73
C VAL A 75 2.57 0.66 1.54
N LEU A 76 1.42 1.21 1.94
CA LEU A 76 0.30 0.50 2.55
C LEU A 76 -0.86 0.39 1.53
N GLY A 77 -1.31 -0.83 1.27
CA GLY A 77 -2.49 -1.13 0.46
C GLY A 77 -3.63 -1.69 1.32
N ILE A 78 -4.83 -1.14 1.15
CA ILE A 78 -6.05 -1.62 1.80
C ILE A 78 -7.07 -1.95 0.70
N GLY A 79 -7.33 -3.24 0.47
CA GLY A 79 -8.27 -3.73 -0.52
C GLY A 79 -9.60 -4.19 0.09
N SER A 80 -10.68 -4.04 -0.66
CA SER A 80 -12.04 -4.47 -0.32
C SER A 80 -12.68 -5.19 -1.49
N SER A 81 -13.52 -6.19 -1.20
CA SER A 81 -14.41 -6.84 -2.17
C SER A 81 -15.63 -6.00 -2.53
N ASP A 82 -15.93 -4.96 -1.75
CA ASP A 82 -16.97 -3.98 -2.07
C ASP A 82 -16.40 -2.91 -3.03
N PRO A 83 -16.93 -2.76 -4.26
CA PRO A 83 -16.44 -1.79 -5.23
C PRO A 83 -16.68 -0.33 -4.82
N ASN A 84 -17.58 -0.07 -3.87
CA ASN A 84 -17.95 1.27 -3.43
C ASN A 84 -17.29 1.68 -2.12
N ARG A 85 -16.51 0.80 -1.48
CA ARG A 85 -15.88 1.10 -0.18
C ARG A 85 -14.79 2.15 -0.29
N PHE A 86 -13.91 2.02 -1.28
CA PHE A 86 -12.88 3.04 -1.57
C PHE A 86 -13.20 3.65 -2.93
N HIS A 87 -13.84 4.81 -2.93
CA HIS A 87 -14.17 5.56 -4.14
C HIS A 87 -13.40 6.88 -4.18
N PRO A 88 -13.15 7.49 -5.36
CA PRO A 88 -12.36 8.73 -5.46
C PRO A 88 -12.91 9.93 -4.66
N GLY A 89 -14.20 9.90 -4.31
CA GLY A 89 -14.86 10.92 -3.49
C GLY A 89 -14.80 10.68 -1.98
N ILE A 90 -14.21 9.57 -1.51
CA ILE A 90 -14.07 9.31 -0.08
C ILE A 90 -13.00 10.26 0.47
N GLY A 91 -13.35 11.06 1.47
CA GLY A 91 -12.39 11.99 2.08
C GLY A 91 -11.12 11.25 2.52
N THR A 92 -9.95 11.77 2.15
CA THR A 92 -8.67 11.08 2.35
C THR A 92 -7.97 11.44 3.66
N LEU A 93 -8.54 12.32 4.48
CA LEU A 93 -7.91 12.80 5.73
C LEU A 93 -7.55 11.63 6.67
N PHE A 94 -8.51 10.74 6.94
CA PHE A 94 -8.25 9.59 7.81
C PHE A 94 -7.21 8.63 7.22
N LEU A 95 -7.18 8.48 5.90
CA LEU A 95 -6.17 7.67 5.23
C LEU A 95 -4.78 8.27 5.46
N LYS A 96 -4.62 9.59 5.31
CA LYS A 96 -3.34 10.27 5.61
C LYS A 96 -2.91 10.07 7.06
N LEU A 97 -3.83 10.24 8.02
CA LEU A 97 -3.55 10.01 9.44
C LEU A 97 -3.15 8.55 9.72
N ILE A 98 -3.80 7.58 9.08
CA ILE A 98 -3.43 6.16 9.17
C ILE A 98 -2.01 5.95 8.63
N ALA A 99 -1.68 6.54 7.48
CA ALA A 99 -0.35 6.41 6.89
C ALA A 99 0.74 7.01 7.78
N GLU A 100 0.51 8.18 8.37
CA GLU A 100 1.43 8.82 9.32
C GLU A 100 1.62 7.98 10.58
N ALA A 101 0.52 7.55 11.20
CA ALA A 101 0.57 6.72 12.40
C ALA A 101 1.27 5.38 12.15
N ALA A 102 0.97 4.72 11.03
CA ALA A 102 1.62 3.49 10.61
C ALA A 102 3.12 3.71 10.35
N SER A 103 3.50 4.82 9.72
CA SER A 103 4.91 5.15 9.47
C SER A 103 5.69 5.30 10.78
N VAL A 104 5.12 6.01 11.76
CA VAL A 104 5.73 6.18 13.09
C VAL A 104 5.79 4.86 13.86
N ALA A 105 4.75 4.04 13.77
CA ALA A 105 4.72 2.74 14.43
C ALA A 105 5.77 1.79 13.84
N LEU A 106 5.85 1.71 12.52
CA LEU A 106 6.79 0.86 11.80
C LEU A 106 8.23 1.29 12.02
N GLY A 107 8.54 2.59 12.09
CA GLY A 107 9.90 3.12 12.31
C GLY A 107 10.67 2.59 13.53
N ARG A 108 10.06 1.78 14.40
CA ARG A 108 10.72 1.05 15.49
C ARG A 108 11.26 -0.33 15.07
N TYR A 109 10.83 -0.84 13.92
CA TYR A 109 11.07 -2.20 13.43
C TYR A 109 11.80 -2.23 12.07
N VAL A 110 11.91 -1.08 11.40
CA VAL A 110 12.54 -0.85 10.09
C VAL A 110 13.68 0.15 10.20
#